data_AF-A0A538HLC1-F1
#
_entry.id   AF-A0A538HLC1-F1
#
_cell.length_a   1.000
_cell.length_b   1.000
_cell.length_c   1.000
_cell.angle_alpha   90.00
_cell.angle_beta   90.00
_cell.angle_gamma   90.00
#
_symmetry.space_group_name_H-M   'P 1'
#
loop_
_entity.id
_entity.type
_entity.pdbx_description
1 polymer ?
#
loop_
_entity_poly.entity_id
_entity_poly.type
_entity_poly.pdbx_seq_one_letter_code
_entity_poly.pdbx_strand_id
1 'polypeptide(L)'
;MSTQAFFSILVAGAAVIAFWILVRHARFGPRSLLGAGVNAVAAYALLRFAPFVVHAINATETPVRQFLAVFGFALPMFVYSFLSGGWVTRVAVGQLRR
;
A
#
# COMPACT_ATOMS: atom_id res chain seq x y z
N MET A 1 7.01 19.98 -11.19
CA MET A 1 7.36 18.93 -10.20
C MET A 1 7.94 17.75 -10.96
N SER A 2 9.03 17.12 -10.52
CA SER A 2 9.55 15.93 -11.22
C SER A 2 8.68 14.71 -10.94
N THR A 3 8.61 13.77 -11.90
CA THR A 3 7.88 12.50 -11.75
C THR A 3 8.31 11.75 -10.49
N GLN A 4 9.62 11.71 -10.22
CA GLN A 4 10.18 11.09 -9.02
C GLN A 4 9.70 11.76 -7.74
N ALA A 5 9.67 13.10 -7.68
CA ALA A 5 9.15 13.82 -6.51
C ALA A 5 7.67 13.51 -6.27
N PHE A 6 6.87 13.40 -7.33
CA PHE A 6 5.46 13.02 -7.23
C PHE A 6 5.29 11.63 -6.63
N PHE A 7 5.99 10.64 -7.16
CA PHE A 7 5.94 9.28 -6.62
C PHE A 7 6.41 9.21 -5.17
N SER A 8 7.48 9.91 -4.80
CA SER A 8 7.96 9.95 -3.41
C SER A 8 6.89 10.50 -2.46
N ILE A 9 6.23 11.60 -2.83
CA ILE A 9 5.15 12.18 -2.01
C ILE A 9 3.94 11.25 -1.96
N LEU A 10 3.57 10.62 -3.07
CA LEU A 10 2.46 9.66 -3.12
C LEU A 10 2.71 8.47 -2.20
N VAL A 11 3.90 7.88 -2.26
CA VAL A 11 4.29 6.73 -1.43
C VAL A 11 4.36 7.14 0.05
N ALA A 12 4.93 8.32 0.35
CA ALA A 12 4.96 8.84 1.71
C ALA A 12 3.55 9.08 2.26
N GLY A 13 2.65 9.68 1.46
CA GLY A 13 1.26 9.88 1.83
C GLY A 13 0.53 8.56 2.08
N ALA A 14 0.73 7.56 1.22
CA ALA A 14 0.18 6.22 1.41
C ALA A 14 0.67 5.56 2.71
N ALA A 15 1.96 5.70 3.02
CA ALA A 15 2.54 5.18 4.26
C ALA A 15 1.95 5.86 5.50
N VAL A 16 1.78 7.18 5.47
CA VAL A 16 1.14 7.95 6.56
C VAL A 16 -0.31 7.51 6.76
N ILE A 17 -1.08 7.34 5.69
CA ILE A 17 -2.47 6.86 5.77
C ILE A 17 -2.51 5.45 6.36
N ALA A 18 -1.68 4.53 5.86
CA ALA A 18 -1.60 3.17 6.38
C ALA A 18 -1.23 3.14 7.87
N PHE A 19 -0.24 3.95 8.27
CA PHE A 19 0.16 4.08 9.66
C PHE A 19 -0.97 4.63 10.52
N TRP A 20 -1.66 5.67 10.07
CA TRP A 20 -2.82 6.23 10.77
C TRP A 20 -3.93 5.20 10.95
N ILE A 21 -4.25 4.41 9.92
CA ILE A 21 -5.23 3.31 10.00
C ILE A 21 -4.79 2.28 11.04
N LEU A 22 -3.52 1.87 11.02
CA LEU A 22 -2.98 0.90 11.97
C LEU A 22 -3.06 1.40 13.42
N VAL A 23 -2.72 2.66 13.67
CA VAL A 23 -2.75 3.27 15.00
C VAL A 23 -4.18 3.45 15.49
N ARG A 24 -5.06 4.00 14.63
CA ARG A 24 -6.45 4.30 15.00
C ARG A 24 -7.30 3.05 15.15
N HIS A 25 -7.05 2.02 14.34
CA HIS A 25 -7.81 0.77 14.35
C HIS A 25 -6.94 -0.40 14.79
N ALA A 26 -6.65 -0.48 16.09
CA ALA A 26 -5.80 -1.53 16.66
C ALA A 26 -6.30 -2.97 16.40
N ARG A 27 -7.62 -3.16 16.21
CA ARG A 27 -8.25 -4.46 15.90
C ARG A 27 -8.40 -4.73 14.40
N PHE A 28 -7.95 -3.82 13.54
CA PHE A 28 -8.03 -3.98 12.09
C PHE A 28 -6.84 -4.78 11.56
N GLY A 29 -7.15 -5.91 10.92
CA GLY A 29 -6.16 -6.82 10.33
C GLY A 29 -6.29 -8.28 10.80
N PRO A 30 -5.53 -9.18 10.17
CA PRO A 30 -5.51 -10.59 10.50
C PRO A 30 -4.94 -10.83 11.91
N ARG A 31 -5.54 -11.79 12.63
CA ARG A 31 -5.10 -12.19 13.98
C ARG A 31 -4.05 -13.30 13.98
N SER A 32 -3.87 -13.96 12.85
CA SER A 32 -2.94 -15.08 12.68
C SER A 32 -1.76 -14.69 11.79
N LEU A 33 -0.60 -15.31 12.04
CA LEU A 33 0.61 -15.08 11.26
C LEU A 33 0.41 -15.52 9.80
N LEU A 34 -0.29 -16.63 9.58
CA LEU A 34 -0.63 -17.11 8.25
C LEU A 34 -1.52 -16.10 7.50
N GLY A 35 -2.53 -15.53 8.18
CA GLY A 35 -3.38 -14.50 7.59
C GLY A 35 -2.59 -13.23 7.22
N ALA A 36 -1.70 -12.78 8.10
CA ALA A 36 -0.82 -11.65 7.81
C ALA A 36 0.14 -11.95 6.64
N GLY A 37 0.70 -13.16 6.60
CA GLY A 37 1.59 -13.62 5.52
C GLY A 37 0.90 -13.67 4.17
N VAL A 38 -0.34 -14.18 4.09
CA VAL A 38 -1.12 -14.20 2.83
C VAL A 38 -1.36 -12.78 2.31
N ASN A 39 -1.72 -11.84 3.19
CA ASN A 39 -1.90 -10.45 2.78
C ASN A 39 -0.57 -9.83 2.31
N ALA A 40 0.56 -10.20 2.93
CA ALA A 40 1.86 -9.66 2.56
C ALA A 40 2.33 -10.19 1.19
N VAL A 41 2.09 -11.47 0.92
CA VAL A 41 2.33 -12.06 -0.41
C VAL A 41 1.43 -11.42 -1.45
N ALA A 42 0.14 -11.21 -1.14
CA ALA A 42 -0.78 -10.51 -2.03
C ALA A 42 -0.33 -9.07 -2.31
N ALA A 43 0.08 -8.33 -1.28
CA ALA A 43 0.62 -6.98 -1.41
C ALA A 43 1.89 -6.97 -2.27
N TYR A 44 2.80 -7.92 -2.07
CA TYR A 44 3.99 -8.07 -2.90
C TYR A 44 3.64 -8.34 -4.37
N ALA A 45 2.69 -9.24 -4.63
CA ALA A 45 2.20 -9.50 -5.98
C ALA A 45 1.60 -8.23 -6.61
N LEU A 46 0.79 -7.48 -5.86
CA LEU A 46 0.24 -6.18 -6.29
C LEU A 46 1.35 -5.16 -6.63
N LEU A 47 2.39 -5.05 -5.80
CA LEU A 47 3.53 -4.18 -6.08
C LEU A 47 4.30 -4.61 -7.33
N ARG A 48 4.33 -5.91 -7.66
CA ARG A 48 4.92 -6.38 -8.92
C ARG A 48 4.16 -5.87 -10.14
N PHE A 49 2.86 -5.54 -9.99
CA PHE A 49 2.06 -4.89 -11.02
C PHE A 49 2.21 -3.37 -11.06
N ALA A 50 2.89 -2.74 -10.08
CA ALA A 50 3.07 -1.29 -10.05
C ALA A 50 3.71 -0.69 -11.32
N PRO A 51 4.72 -1.31 -11.96
CA PRO A 51 5.28 -0.80 -13.22
C PRO A 51 4.23 -0.70 -14.35
N PHE A 52 3.27 -1.62 -14.40
CA PHE A 52 2.18 -1.57 -15.38
C PHE A 52 1.26 -0.37 -15.12
N VAL A 53 0.98 -0.06 -13.85
CA VAL A 53 0.19 1.12 -13.48
C VAL A 53 0.93 2.41 -13.86
N VAL A 54 2.24 2.48 -13.59
CA VAL A 54 3.06 3.63 -14.00
C VAL A 54 3.06 3.80 -15.51
N HIS A 55 3.21 2.72 -16.26
CA HIS A 55 3.18 2.76 -17.72
C HIS A 55 1.80 3.18 -18.24
N ALA A 56 0.71 2.66 -17.64
CA ALA A 56 -0.65 3.06 -17.98
C ALA A 56 -0.90 4.56 -17.70
N ILE A 57 -0.43 5.10 -16.56
CA ILE A 57 -0.54 6.54 -16.25
C ILE A 57 0.16 7.37 -17.33
N ASN A 58 1.39 6.99 -17.69
CA ASN A 58 2.18 7.73 -18.68
C ASN A 58 1.62 7.62 -20.10
N ALA A 59 0.97 6.50 -20.44
CA ALA A 59 0.37 6.28 -21.75
C ALA A 59 -0.97 7.01 -21.94
N THR A 60 -1.46 7.74 -20.93
CA THR A 60 -2.80 8.34 -21.00
C THR A 60 -2.77 9.85 -21.19
N GLU A 61 -3.35 10.32 -22.28
CA GLU A 61 -3.32 11.74 -22.68
C GLU A 61 -4.38 12.61 -21.97
N THR A 62 -5.43 12.02 -21.38
CA THR A 62 -6.49 12.79 -20.72
C THR A 62 -6.28 12.93 -19.20
N PRO A 63 -6.37 14.15 -18.64
CA PRO A 63 -6.15 14.41 -17.21
C PRO A 63 -7.03 13.57 -16.26
N VAL A 64 -8.27 13.31 -16.67
CA VAL A 64 -9.23 12.52 -15.87
C VAL A 64 -8.74 11.08 -15.64
N ARG A 65 -8.19 10.45 -16.69
CA ARG A 65 -7.71 9.06 -16.58
C ARG A 65 -6.44 8.94 -15.75
N GLN A 66 -5.56 9.95 -15.80
CA GLN A 66 -4.40 10.02 -14.92
C GLN A 66 -4.81 10.10 -13.44
N PHE A 67 -5.82 10.93 -13.13
CA PHE A 67 -6.40 10.98 -11.78
C PHE A 67 -6.96 9.63 -11.33
N LEU A 68 -7.74 8.96 -12.17
CA LEU A 68 -8.30 7.64 -11.86
C LEU A 68 -7.21 6.58 -11.63
N ALA A 69 -6.15 6.60 -12.43
CA ALA A 69 -5.04 5.66 -12.26
C ALA A 69 -4.25 5.90 -10.96
N VAL A 70 -4.01 7.16 -10.60
CA VAL A 70 -3.31 7.49 -9.34
C VAL A 70 -4.18 7.21 -8.12
N PHE A 71 -5.38 7.78 -8.05
CA PHE A 71 -6.21 7.74 -6.84
C PHE A 71 -7.09 6.50 -6.76
N GLY A 72 -7.50 5.92 -7.89
CA GLY A 72 -8.29 4.70 -7.93
C GLY A 72 -7.47 3.41 -7.82
N PHE A 73 -6.18 3.44 -8.20
CA PHE A 73 -5.34 2.24 -8.22
C PHE A 73 -4.04 2.41 -7.43
N ALA A 74 -3.17 3.35 -7.82
CA ALA A 74 -1.83 3.44 -7.24
C ALA A 74 -1.86 3.73 -5.74
N LEU A 75 -2.65 4.71 -5.31
CA LEU A 75 -2.77 5.09 -3.89
C LEU A 75 -3.33 3.93 -3.04
N PRO A 76 -4.49 3.31 -3.36
CA PRO A 76 -4.99 2.15 -2.63
C PRO A 76 -3.99 0.98 -2.58
N MET A 77 -3.30 0.70 -3.70
CA MET A 77 -2.29 -0.34 -3.78
C MET A 77 -1.14 -0.10 -2.79
N PHE A 78 -0.60 1.11 -2.74
CA PHE A 78 0.46 1.46 -1.79
C PHE A 78 -0.03 1.41 -0.35
N VAL A 79 -1.21 1.98 -0.05
CA VAL A 79 -1.79 1.95 1.30
C VAL A 79 -1.96 0.51 1.78
N TYR A 80 -2.53 -0.36 0.95
CA TYR A 80 -2.70 -1.78 1.27
C TYR A 80 -1.37 -2.49 1.49
N SER A 81 -0.35 -2.15 0.70
CA SER A 81 0.99 -2.75 0.85
C SER A 81 1.64 -2.40 2.18
N PHE A 82 1.58 -1.14 2.59
CA PHE A 82 2.07 -0.71 3.90
C PHE A 82 1.25 -1.29 5.05
N LEU A 83 -0.08 -1.35 4.91
CA LEU A 83 -0.97 -1.97 5.89
C LEU A 83 -0.60 -3.43 6.12
N SER A 84 -0.37 -4.17 5.04
CA SER A 84 -0.02 -5.58 5.12
C SER A 84 1.32 -5.80 5.83
N GLY A 85 2.33 -4.98 5.54
CA GLY A 85 3.60 -5.02 6.28
C GLY A 85 3.39 -4.73 7.77
N GLY A 86 2.57 -3.72 8.09
CA GLY A 86 2.23 -3.39 9.48
C GLY A 86 1.50 -4.51 10.23
N TRP A 87 0.63 -5.25 9.56
CA TRP A 87 -0.03 -6.43 10.14
C TRP A 87 0.96 -7.55 10.47
N VAL A 88 1.89 -7.85 9.57
CA VAL A 88 2.95 -8.85 9.81
C VAL A 88 3.77 -8.46 11.04
N THR A 89 4.24 -7.21 11.09
CA THR A 89 5.02 -6.69 12.24
C THR A 89 4.23 -6.79 13.54
N ARG A 90 2.95 -6.40 13.53
CA ARG A 90 2.09 -6.46 14.73
C ARG A 90 1.90 -7.88 15.24
N VAL A 91 1.63 -8.83 14.34
CA VAL A 91 1.43 -10.23 14.73
C VAL A 91 2.75 -10.83 15.21
N ALA A 92 3.87 -10.59 14.54
CA ALA A 92 5.18 -11.07 14.94
C ALA A 92 5.58 -10.56 16.34
N VAL A 93 5.43 -9.25 16.59
CA VAL A 93 5.69 -8.65 17.92
C VAL A 93 4.72 -9.20 18.98
N GLY A 94 3.45 -9.45 18.62
CA GLY A 94 2.48 -10.05 19.53
C GLY A 94 2.82 -11.49 19.94
N GLN A 95 3.48 -12.27 19.08
CA GLN A 95 3.97 -13.61 19.41
C GLN A 95 5.21 -13.55 20.29
N LEU A 96 6.14 -12.60 20.07
CA LEU A 96 7.35 -12.44 20.88
C LEU A 96 7.10 -11.98 22.33
N ARG A 97 5.94 -11.36 22.60
CA ARG A 97 5.54 -10.92 23.95
C ARG A 97 4.81 -11.99 24.76
N ARG A 98 4.55 -13.17 24.18
CA ARG A 98 3.97 -14.34 24.85
C ARG A 98 5.07 -15.31 25.25
#